data_AF-A0A6J6JA27-F1
#
_entry.id   AF-A0A6J6JA27-F1
#
_cell.length_a   1.000
_cell.length_b   1.000
_cell.length_c   1.000
_cell.angle_alpha   90.00
_cell.angle_beta   90.00
_cell.angle_gamma   90.00
#
_symmetry.space_group_name_H-M   'P 1'
#
loop_
_entity.id
_entity.type
_entity.pdbx_description
1 polymer ?
#
loop_
_entity_poly.entity_id
_entity_poly.type
_entity_poly.pdbx_seq_one_letter_code
_entity_poly.pdbx_strand_id
1 'polypeptide(L)'
;MNANGTVTISFVEPPVSLNPGGSGGTASPTPTPTGTPTPGPSTSDAPADIKAVPFWKGADVSWKAPTKDGGSPITGYEVTVSTGQICVTDKLTCRLTGLKPGQLLQLKVKAKNAVGFSAPAKMQGAKVFIPLSINLWQVKPFKDAPKAKLLSPAQLRTLRAMLVQDAGGFTITVRLARNSSKLSIAKMRTLLVDETKALRAQLRAAGLLGKVTIVSDIMPPNSKAKRPSVILVARRP
;
A
#
# COMPACT_ATOMS: atom_id res chain seq x y z
N MET A 1 -48.57 12.30 7.97
CA MET A 1 -48.39 13.75 8.17
C MET A 1 -49.60 14.24 8.92
N ASN A 2 -49.42 14.65 10.18
CA ASN A 2 -50.31 15.61 10.83
C ASN A 2 -49.45 16.87 11.01
N ALA A 3 -49.86 17.95 10.34
CA ALA A 3 -49.22 19.24 10.39
C ALA A 3 -49.60 19.93 11.71
N ASN A 4 -48.67 20.72 12.26
CA ASN A 4 -48.68 21.39 13.57
C ASN A 4 -48.02 20.55 14.68
N GLY A 5 -46.72 20.74 14.82
CA GLY A 5 -45.83 20.14 15.83
C GLY A 5 -46.18 20.54 17.27
N THR A 6 -47.35 20.11 17.73
CA THR A 6 -47.78 20.25 19.12
C THR A 6 -47.47 18.94 19.82
N VAL A 7 -46.53 18.98 20.77
CA VAL A 7 -46.21 17.84 21.62
C VAL A 7 -47.25 17.78 22.73
N THR A 8 -48.13 16.78 22.69
CA THR A 8 -49.08 16.53 23.79
C THR A 8 -48.34 15.87 24.95
N ILE A 9 -48.01 16.65 25.98
CA ILE A 9 -47.49 16.09 27.24
C ILE A 9 -48.70 15.59 28.03
N SER A 10 -48.83 14.26 28.15
CA SER A 10 -49.86 13.63 28.98
C SER A 10 -49.34 13.57 30.42
N PHE A 11 -49.91 14.37 31.31
CA PHE A 11 -49.66 14.23 32.75
C PHE A 11 -50.61 13.16 33.31
N VAL A 12 -50.05 12.07 33.83
CA VAL A 12 -50.79 11.13 34.68
C VAL A 12 -50.66 11.66 36.11
N GLU A 13 -51.75 12.22 36.65
CA GLU A 13 -51.79 12.59 38.06
C GLU A 13 -51.84 11.32 38.93
N PRO A 14 -50.94 11.14 39.91
CA PRO A 14 -51.02 10.03 40.84
C PRO A 14 -52.16 10.24 41.86
N PRO A 15 -52.79 9.17 42.38
CA PRO A 15 -53.85 9.30 43.38
C PRO A 15 -53.30 9.91 44.67
N VAL A 16 -53.96 10.96 45.16
CA VAL A 16 -53.63 11.63 46.42
C VAL A 16 -54.19 10.81 47.59
N SER A 17 -53.32 10.16 48.36
CA SER A 17 -53.69 9.61 49.68
C SER A 17 -53.54 10.70 50.74
N LEU A 18 -54.66 11.14 51.32
CA LEU A 18 -54.71 12.06 52.45
C LEU A 18 -54.43 11.32 53.76
N ASN A 19 -53.27 11.54 54.37
CA ASN A 19 -53.01 11.20 55.78
C ASN A 19 -52.96 12.51 56.61
N PRO A 20 -53.64 12.60 57.77
CA PRO A 20 -53.61 13.79 58.60
C PRO A 20 -52.44 13.74 59.59
N GLY A 21 -51.50 14.68 59.46
CA GLY A 21 -50.54 15.03 60.50
C GLY A 21 -49.06 14.87 60.13
N GLY A 22 -48.33 15.99 60.04
CA GLY A 22 -46.88 16.02 60.19
C GLY A 22 -46.08 16.61 59.01
N SER A 23 -45.66 17.87 59.20
CA SER A 23 -44.53 18.61 58.59
C SER A 23 -43.99 18.26 57.20
N GLY A 24 -44.28 19.16 56.26
CA GLY A 24 -43.26 19.93 55.53
C GLY A 24 -42.08 19.17 54.93
N GLY A 25 -42.28 18.56 53.77
CA GLY A 25 -41.22 18.14 52.87
C GLY A 25 -41.74 18.05 51.44
N THR A 26 -41.71 19.15 50.69
CA THR A 26 -41.91 19.11 49.23
C THR A 26 -40.73 18.36 48.61
N ALA A 27 -40.90 17.06 48.37
CA ALA A 27 -39.99 16.29 47.54
C ALA A 27 -40.12 16.81 46.10
N SER A 28 -39.11 17.56 45.66
CA SER A 28 -38.96 17.99 44.28
C SER A 28 -38.83 16.74 43.38
N PRO A 29 -39.57 16.63 42.25
CA PRO A 29 -39.40 15.50 41.36
C PRO A 29 -37.99 15.53 40.77
N THR A 30 -37.20 14.48 41.02
CA THR A 30 -35.91 14.30 40.36
C THR A 30 -36.14 14.19 38.85
N PRO A 31 -35.58 15.07 38.01
CA PRO A 31 -35.74 14.94 36.57
C PRO A 31 -35.17 13.60 36.13
N THR A 32 -36.00 12.77 35.51
CA THR A 32 -35.55 11.55 34.83
C THR A 32 -34.55 11.99 33.75
N PRO A 33 -33.36 11.37 33.63
CA PRO A 33 -32.44 11.73 32.56
C PRO A 33 -33.13 11.44 31.22
N THR A 34 -33.58 12.49 30.53
CA THR A 34 -33.97 12.42 29.13
C THR A 34 -32.79 11.84 28.36
N GLY A 35 -33.00 10.69 27.71
CA GLY A 35 -31.99 10.07 26.86
C GLY A 35 -31.40 11.12 25.92
N THR A 36 -30.08 11.18 25.84
CA THR A 36 -29.39 12.09 24.93
C THR A 36 -29.90 11.82 23.50
N PRO A 37 -30.32 12.85 22.74
CA PRO A 37 -30.78 12.63 21.37
C PRO A 37 -29.66 11.94 20.58
N THR A 38 -29.97 10.82 19.93
CA THR A 38 -29.02 10.12 19.07
C THR A 38 -28.49 11.11 18.03
N PRO A 39 -27.17 11.35 17.94
CA PRO A 39 -26.62 12.25 16.94
C PRO A 39 -27.03 11.80 15.53
N GLY A 40 -27.36 12.76 14.66
CA GLY A 40 -27.64 12.49 13.26
C GLY A 40 -26.44 11.84 12.55
N PRO A 41 -26.64 11.29 11.33
CA PRO A 41 -25.57 10.61 10.60
C PRO A 41 -24.38 11.54 10.35
N SER A 42 -23.18 10.98 10.46
CA SER A 42 -21.89 11.65 10.25
C SER A 42 -21.04 10.90 9.24
N THR A 43 -19.90 11.46 8.85
CA THR A 43 -18.91 10.69 8.07
C THR A 43 -18.38 9.52 8.88
N SER A 44 -18.04 8.42 8.21
CA SER A 44 -17.45 7.26 8.88
C SER A 44 -16.07 7.56 9.48
N ASP A 45 -15.61 6.66 10.35
CA ASP A 45 -14.19 6.59 10.71
C ASP A 45 -13.33 6.35 9.45
N ALA A 46 -12.01 6.58 9.59
CA ALA A 46 -11.07 6.25 8.53
C ALA A 46 -10.88 4.72 8.41
N PRO A 47 -10.60 4.20 7.20
CA PRO A 47 -10.20 2.80 7.02
C PRO A 47 -8.99 2.40 7.89
N ALA A 48 -8.87 1.13 8.23
CA ALA A 48 -7.78 0.62 9.08
C ALA A 48 -6.89 -0.39 8.33
N ASP A 49 -5.74 -0.73 8.92
CA ASP A 49 -4.84 -1.82 8.46
C ASP A 49 -4.54 -1.80 6.95
N ILE A 50 -4.18 -0.62 6.42
CA ILE A 50 -3.86 -0.47 5.00
C ILE A 50 -2.57 -1.22 4.69
N LYS A 51 -2.66 -2.13 3.72
CA LYS A 51 -1.55 -2.94 3.21
C LYS A 51 -1.39 -2.70 1.72
N ALA A 52 -0.16 -2.84 1.24
CA ALA A 52 0.13 -2.80 -0.17
C ALA A 52 1.21 -3.82 -0.51
N VAL A 53 0.89 -4.68 -1.49
CA VAL A 53 1.79 -5.69 -2.02
C VAL A 53 2.26 -5.22 -3.41
N PRO A 54 3.51 -4.77 -3.55
CA PRO A 54 3.96 -4.21 -4.81
C PRO A 54 4.34 -5.31 -5.82
N PHE A 55 4.11 -5.04 -7.09
CA PHE A 55 4.50 -5.89 -8.21
C PHE A 55 5.12 -5.06 -9.34
N TRP A 56 5.48 -5.69 -10.46
CA TRP A 56 6.07 -4.98 -11.58
C TRP A 56 5.10 -3.92 -12.15
N LYS A 57 5.48 -2.63 -12.02
CA LYS A 57 4.68 -1.48 -12.45
C LYS A 57 3.32 -1.34 -11.78
N GLY A 58 3.17 -1.83 -10.55
CA GLY A 58 1.89 -1.75 -9.86
C GLY A 58 1.95 -2.17 -8.39
N ALA A 59 0.81 -2.07 -7.70
CA ALA A 59 0.64 -2.55 -6.34
C ALA A 59 -0.80 -2.97 -6.09
N ASP A 60 -0.99 -4.07 -5.36
CA ASP A 60 -2.28 -4.49 -4.85
C ASP A 60 -2.46 -3.92 -3.44
N VAL A 61 -3.46 -3.07 -3.27
CA VAL A 61 -3.76 -2.37 -2.02
C VAL A 61 -4.98 -3.00 -1.38
N SER A 62 -4.93 -3.21 -0.06
CA SER A 62 -6.05 -3.71 0.74
C SER A 62 -6.14 -2.99 2.07
N TRP A 63 -7.32 -2.99 2.69
CA TRP A 63 -7.57 -2.35 3.98
C TRP A 63 -8.73 -3.04 4.71
N LYS A 64 -8.91 -2.69 5.98
CA LYS A 64 -10.10 -3.02 6.77
C LYS A 64 -11.09 -1.86 6.71
N ALA A 65 -12.38 -2.20 6.73
CA ALA A 65 -13.46 -1.23 6.83
C ALA A 65 -13.32 -0.37 8.10
N PRO A 66 -13.88 0.86 8.10
CA PRO A 66 -14.01 1.67 9.31
C PRO A 66 -14.72 0.91 10.44
N THR A 67 -14.32 1.16 11.69
CA THR A 67 -14.98 0.58 12.87
C THR A 67 -16.40 1.13 13.04
N LYS A 68 -16.60 2.42 12.73
CA LYS A 68 -17.90 3.07 12.70
C LYS A 68 -18.18 3.65 11.33
N ASP A 69 -19.39 3.43 10.82
CA ASP A 69 -19.87 3.95 9.54
C ASP A 69 -20.51 5.35 9.65
N GLY A 70 -20.63 5.88 10.87
CA GLY A 70 -21.26 7.17 11.14
C GLY A 70 -22.79 7.13 11.09
N GLY A 71 -23.41 5.95 11.20
CA GLY A 71 -24.87 5.80 11.12
C GLY A 71 -25.40 5.79 9.69
N SER A 72 -24.54 5.57 8.69
CA SER A 72 -24.92 5.41 7.29
C SER A 72 -23.99 4.41 6.59
N PRO A 73 -24.51 3.45 5.80
CA PRO A 73 -23.69 2.42 5.18
C PRO A 73 -22.54 2.98 4.34
N ILE A 74 -21.40 2.29 4.37
CA ILE A 74 -20.28 2.58 3.45
C ILE A 74 -20.67 2.15 2.04
N THR A 75 -20.57 3.07 1.10
CA THR A 75 -20.91 2.91 -0.32
C THR A 75 -19.68 2.78 -1.22
N GLY A 76 -18.49 3.07 -0.70
CA GLY A 76 -17.25 2.86 -1.43
C GLY A 76 -16.02 3.46 -0.77
N TYR A 77 -14.93 3.42 -1.49
CA TYR A 77 -13.61 3.83 -1.05
C TYR A 77 -12.86 4.56 -2.16
N GLU A 78 -11.98 5.47 -1.77
CA GLU A 78 -11.04 6.16 -2.67
C GLU A 78 -9.62 5.96 -2.16
N VAL A 79 -8.75 5.45 -3.04
CA VAL A 79 -7.30 5.37 -2.82
C VAL A 79 -6.62 6.47 -3.62
N THR A 80 -5.83 7.31 -2.95
CA THR A 80 -4.98 8.32 -3.59
C THR A 80 -3.50 7.94 -3.43
N VAL A 81 -2.76 7.99 -4.53
CA VAL A 81 -1.31 7.75 -4.57
C VAL A 81 -0.57 9.09 -4.61
N SER A 82 0.65 9.17 -4.05
CA SER A 82 1.51 10.37 -4.13
C SER A 82 1.87 10.81 -5.55
N THR A 83 1.63 9.97 -6.56
CA THR A 83 1.76 10.32 -7.99
C THR A 83 0.55 11.07 -8.55
N GLY A 84 -0.52 11.21 -7.76
CA GLY A 84 -1.81 11.76 -8.21
C GLY A 84 -2.78 10.72 -8.76
N GLN A 85 -2.37 9.46 -8.90
CA GLN A 85 -3.28 8.39 -9.33
C GLN A 85 -4.37 8.14 -8.29
N ILE A 86 -5.60 7.98 -8.76
CA ILE A 86 -6.78 7.71 -7.94
C ILE A 86 -7.40 6.37 -8.35
N CYS A 87 -7.90 5.63 -7.38
CA CYS A 87 -8.67 4.41 -7.58
C CYS A 87 -9.93 4.44 -6.71
N VAL A 88 -11.10 4.29 -7.32
CA VAL A 88 -12.39 4.25 -6.63
C VAL A 88 -12.98 2.84 -6.76
N THR A 89 -13.52 2.31 -5.67
CA THR A 89 -14.00 0.93 -5.58
C THR A 89 -15.02 0.77 -4.46
N ASP A 90 -15.94 -0.17 -4.59
CA ASP A 90 -16.85 -0.61 -3.52
C ASP A 90 -16.26 -1.76 -2.69
N LYS A 91 -15.12 -2.32 -3.12
CA LYS A 91 -14.41 -3.41 -2.45
C LYS A 91 -13.38 -2.87 -1.46
N LEU A 92 -12.94 -3.73 -0.54
CA LEU A 92 -11.83 -3.47 0.38
C LEU A 92 -10.43 -3.64 -0.27
N THR A 93 -10.38 -3.64 -1.60
CA THR A 93 -9.15 -3.79 -2.37
C THR A 93 -9.14 -2.90 -3.61
N CYS A 94 -7.95 -2.47 -4.00
CA CYS A 94 -7.71 -1.81 -5.27
C CYS A 94 -6.39 -2.28 -5.90
N ARG A 95 -6.40 -2.56 -7.20
CA ARG A 95 -5.19 -2.83 -7.98
C ARG A 95 -4.74 -1.56 -8.70
N LEU A 96 -3.57 -1.06 -8.35
CA LEU A 96 -2.90 0.05 -9.02
C LEU A 96 -1.98 -0.48 -10.12
N THR A 97 -2.11 0.04 -11.33
CA THR A 97 -1.25 -0.29 -12.48
C THR A 97 -0.65 0.96 -13.10
N GLY A 98 0.38 0.79 -13.94
CA GLY A 98 1.04 1.92 -14.62
C GLY A 98 2.04 2.69 -13.75
N LEU A 99 2.33 2.21 -12.54
CA LEU A 99 3.26 2.85 -11.62
C LEU A 99 4.70 2.74 -12.14
N LYS A 100 5.50 3.79 -11.93
CA LYS A 100 6.88 3.82 -12.42
C LYS A 100 7.78 2.96 -11.50
N PRO A 101 8.55 2.01 -12.06
CA PRO A 101 9.50 1.21 -11.30
C PRO A 101 10.54 2.04 -10.56
N GLY A 102 10.92 1.60 -9.36
CA GLY A 102 11.91 2.29 -8.53
C GLY A 102 11.38 3.48 -7.74
N GLN A 103 10.06 3.71 -7.74
CA GLN A 103 9.43 4.77 -6.95
C GLN A 103 9.01 4.28 -5.57
N LEU A 104 9.14 5.19 -4.60
CA LEU A 104 8.60 5.06 -3.26
C LEU A 104 7.27 5.84 -3.16
N LEU A 105 6.18 5.13 -2.90
CA LEU A 105 4.82 5.67 -2.94
C LEU A 105 4.22 5.81 -1.54
N GLN A 106 3.47 6.90 -1.36
CA GLN A 106 2.57 7.06 -0.22
C GLN A 106 1.14 6.85 -0.71
N LEU A 107 0.37 6.09 0.07
CA LEU A 107 -1.03 5.80 -0.18
C LEU A 107 -1.90 6.41 0.90
N LYS A 108 -3.06 6.93 0.51
CA LYS A 108 -4.14 7.33 1.40
C LYS A 108 -5.41 6.62 0.99
N VAL A 109 -6.20 6.17 1.95
CA VAL A 109 -7.51 5.55 1.70
C VAL A 109 -8.58 6.31 2.47
N LYS A 110 -9.70 6.63 1.81
CA LYS A 110 -10.90 7.20 2.43
C LYS A 110 -12.08 6.25 2.22
N ALA A 111 -12.98 6.18 3.18
CA ALA A 111 -14.29 5.55 3.01
C ALA A 111 -15.34 6.61 2.64
N LYS A 112 -16.39 6.21 1.92
CA LYS A 112 -17.49 7.08 1.50
C LYS A 112 -18.82 6.52 2.02
N ASN A 113 -19.61 7.34 2.68
CA ASN A 113 -21.00 7.06 3.02
C ASN A 113 -21.92 8.16 2.44
N ALA A 114 -23.20 8.16 2.81
CA ALA A 114 -24.16 9.16 2.33
C ALA A 114 -23.81 10.61 2.74
N VAL A 115 -23.11 10.80 3.87
CA VAL A 115 -22.68 12.12 4.37
C VAL A 115 -21.46 12.62 3.61
N GLY A 116 -20.54 11.73 3.24
CA GLY A 116 -19.36 12.08 2.45
C GLY A 116 -18.17 11.16 2.71
N PHE A 117 -16.97 11.70 2.52
CA PHE A 117 -15.73 10.97 2.74
C PHE A 117 -15.23 11.09 4.18
N SER A 118 -14.69 9.98 4.69
CA SER A 118 -13.94 9.95 5.95
C SER A 118 -12.66 10.79 5.88
N ALA A 119 -12.04 10.99 7.05
CA ALA A 119 -10.62 11.37 7.10
C ALA A 119 -9.76 10.32 6.37
N PRO A 120 -8.63 10.71 5.75
CA PRO A 120 -7.75 9.78 5.05
C PRO A 120 -6.93 8.94 6.04
N ALA A 121 -6.97 7.62 5.88
CA ALA A 121 -6.03 6.72 6.54
C ALA A 121 -4.76 6.54 5.69
N LYS A 122 -3.61 6.36 6.35
CA LYS A 122 -2.31 6.08 5.72
C LYS A 122 -1.82 4.70 6.16
N MET A 123 -0.98 4.09 5.34
CA MET A 123 -0.26 2.88 5.76
C MET A 123 0.57 3.14 7.01
N GLN A 124 0.57 2.18 7.92
CA GLN A 124 1.48 2.17 9.06
C GLN A 124 2.84 1.63 8.61
N GLY A 125 3.92 2.25 9.07
CA GLY A 125 5.28 1.82 8.74
C GLY A 125 5.75 2.31 7.38
N ALA A 126 6.43 1.42 6.65
CA ALA A 126 7.26 1.82 5.53
C ALA A 126 6.46 2.09 4.24
N LYS A 127 6.89 3.09 3.46
CA LYS A 127 6.29 3.45 2.16
C LYS A 127 6.37 2.27 1.17
N VAL A 128 5.46 2.26 0.19
CA VAL A 128 5.36 1.19 -0.82
C VAL A 128 6.44 1.38 -1.86
N PHE A 129 7.34 0.42 -1.98
CA PHE A 129 8.40 0.46 -2.97
C PHE A 129 8.03 -0.36 -4.20
N ILE A 130 7.97 0.27 -5.38
CA ILE A 130 7.66 -0.43 -6.63
C ILE A 130 8.95 -1.09 -7.16
N PRO A 131 8.99 -2.43 -7.30
CA PRO A 131 10.17 -3.15 -7.76
C PRO A 131 10.75 -2.57 -9.04
N LEU A 132 12.07 -2.42 -9.05
CA LEU A 132 12.82 -2.01 -10.23
C LEU A 132 13.33 -3.26 -10.95
N SER A 133 13.06 -3.36 -12.25
CA SER A 133 13.60 -4.39 -13.13
C SER A 133 14.39 -3.68 -14.22
N ILE A 134 15.72 -3.82 -14.16
CA ILE A 134 16.64 -3.28 -15.16
C ILE A 134 17.13 -4.45 -15.99
N ASN A 135 16.89 -4.40 -17.30
CA ASN A 135 17.59 -5.28 -18.22
C ASN A 135 19.03 -4.76 -18.35
N LEU A 136 20.00 -5.45 -17.73
CA LEU A 136 21.41 -5.06 -17.79
C LEU A 136 21.92 -5.18 -19.23
N TRP A 137 21.59 -6.29 -19.89
CA TRP A 137 21.88 -6.53 -21.31
C TRP A 137 21.08 -7.73 -21.86
N GLN A 138 20.74 -7.61 -23.15
CA GLN A 138 20.41 -8.72 -24.04
C GLN A 138 21.66 -8.99 -24.88
N VAL A 139 22.31 -10.13 -24.69
CA VAL A 139 23.45 -10.50 -25.54
C VAL A 139 22.92 -10.70 -26.96
N LYS A 140 23.48 -10.02 -27.96
CA LYS A 140 23.38 -10.52 -29.34
C LYS A 140 24.17 -11.83 -29.37
N PRO A 141 23.57 -12.98 -29.63
CA PRO A 141 24.31 -14.22 -29.58
C PRO A 141 25.11 -14.42 -30.88
N PHE A 142 26.31 -14.99 -30.73
CA PHE A 142 27.14 -15.71 -31.72
C PHE A 142 28.08 -14.92 -32.66
N LYS A 143 29.02 -14.17 -32.06
CA LYS A 143 30.39 -14.07 -32.61
C LYS A 143 31.46 -14.07 -31.52
N ASP A 144 31.19 -13.41 -30.38
CA ASP A 144 32.12 -13.30 -29.26
C ASP A 144 31.63 -14.02 -27.99
N ALA A 145 32.59 -14.41 -27.13
CA ALA A 145 32.29 -14.96 -25.81
C ALA A 145 31.48 -13.95 -24.97
N PRO A 146 30.41 -14.38 -24.27
CA PRO A 146 29.65 -13.50 -23.39
C PRO A 146 30.57 -12.90 -22.31
N LYS A 147 30.48 -11.58 -22.10
CA LYS A 147 31.26 -10.83 -21.10
C LYS A 147 30.33 -10.05 -20.19
N ALA A 148 30.75 -9.88 -18.93
CA ALA A 148 30.01 -9.11 -17.96
C ALA A 148 29.82 -7.66 -18.42
N LYS A 149 28.63 -7.07 -18.20
CA LYS A 149 28.35 -5.69 -18.61
C LYS A 149 27.85 -4.84 -17.44
N LEU A 150 28.50 -3.70 -17.26
CA LEU A 150 28.12 -2.69 -16.26
C LEU A 150 26.79 -2.02 -16.59
N LEU A 151 26.12 -1.51 -15.55
CA LEU A 151 24.98 -0.60 -15.71
C LEU A 151 25.42 0.61 -16.54
N SER A 152 24.62 0.98 -17.53
CA SER A 152 24.78 2.27 -18.22
C SER A 152 24.64 3.43 -17.22
N PRO A 153 25.17 4.63 -17.52
CA PRO A 153 25.03 5.79 -16.64
C PRO A 153 23.58 6.12 -16.27
N ALA A 154 22.63 5.96 -17.20
CA ALA A 154 21.21 6.19 -16.95
C ALA A 154 20.61 5.15 -15.98
N GLN A 155 20.98 3.88 -16.13
CA GLN A 155 20.54 2.80 -15.22
C GLN A 155 21.15 2.98 -13.83
N LEU A 156 22.43 3.35 -13.74
CA LEU A 156 23.08 3.63 -12.46
C LEU A 156 22.47 4.84 -11.75
N ARG A 157 22.12 5.92 -12.48
CA ARG A 157 21.38 7.06 -11.91
C ARG A 157 20.01 6.63 -11.36
N THR A 158 19.28 5.80 -12.12
CA THR A 158 17.98 5.27 -11.68
C THR A 158 18.11 4.46 -10.40
N LEU A 159 19.09 3.55 -10.36
CA LEU A 159 19.38 2.74 -9.18
C LEU A 159 19.83 3.61 -8.00
N ARG A 160 20.67 4.62 -8.22
CA ARG A 160 21.10 5.55 -7.16
C ARG A 160 19.91 6.32 -6.57
N ALA A 161 19.05 6.89 -7.40
CA ALA A 161 17.86 7.61 -6.95
C ALA A 161 16.98 6.71 -6.06
N MET A 162 16.82 5.46 -6.47
CA MET A 162 16.09 4.43 -5.72
C MET A 162 16.75 4.12 -4.36
N LEU A 163 18.06 3.85 -4.34
CA LEU A 163 18.82 3.52 -3.11
C LEU A 163 18.96 4.69 -2.13
N VAL A 164 18.86 5.94 -2.62
CA VAL A 164 18.89 7.14 -1.77
C VAL A 164 17.55 7.36 -1.07
N GLN A 165 16.43 7.02 -1.71
CA GLN A 165 15.09 7.21 -1.17
C GLN A 165 14.74 6.28 0.00
N ASP A 166 15.51 5.20 0.21
CA ASP A 166 15.28 4.25 1.29
C ASP A 166 16.51 4.05 2.16
N ALA A 167 16.34 4.20 3.48
CA ALA A 167 17.40 3.97 4.45
C ALA A 167 17.60 2.47 4.76
N GLY A 168 16.58 1.64 4.55
CA GLY A 168 16.59 0.20 4.90
C GLY A 168 17.33 -0.69 3.91
N GLY A 169 17.83 -0.12 2.80
CA GLY A 169 18.56 -0.86 1.78
C GLY A 169 17.66 -1.76 0.93
N PHE A 170 18.30 -2.51 0.02
CA PHE A 170 17.62 -3.28 -1.02
C PHE A 170 18.29 -4.61 -1.30
N THR A 171 17.49 -5.62 -1.61
CA THR A 171 17.97 -6.84 -2.25
C THR A 171 17.98 -6.66 -3.75
N ILE A 172 19.17 -6.76 -4.35
CA ILE A 172 19.36 -6.81 -5.78
C ILE A 172 19.58 -8.26 -6.19
N THR A 173 18.64 -8.82 -6.94
CA THR A 173 18.78 -10.14 -7.56
C THR A 173 19.30 -9.99 -8.99
N VAL A 174 20.48 -10.52 -9.26
CA VAL A 174 21.01 -10.69 -10.62
C VAL A 174 20.48 -12.01 -11.17
N ARG A 175 19.58 -11.93 -12.14
CA ARG A 175 18.92 -13.10 -12.73
C ARG A 175 19.46 -13.36 -14.12
N LEU A 176 20.04 -14.54 -14.33
CA LEU A 176 20.46 -14.99 -15.66
C LEU A 176 19.44 -15.97 -16.21
N ALA A 177 18.82 -15.63 -17.34
CA ALA A 177 17.87 -16.51 -17.99
C ALA A 177 18.56 -17.40 -19.03
N ARG A 178 18.43 -18.73 -18.88
CA ARG A 178 19.05 -19.72 -19.78
C ARG A 178 18.62 -19.51 -21.23
N ASN A 179 17.31 -19.30 -21.45
CA ASN A 179 16.70 -19.00 -22.76
C ASN A 179 17.19 -19.94 -23.87
N SER A 180 16.94 -19.65 -25.16
CA SER A 180 17.47 -20.48 -26.27
C SER A 180 18.98 -20.30 -26.52
N SER A 181 19.75 -19.85 -25.52
CA SER A 181 21.16 -19.49 -25.66
C SER A 181 22.11 -20.67 -25.95
N LYS A 182 21.63 -21.89 -25.74
CA LYS A 182 22.43 -23.14 -25.77
C LYS A 182 23.65 -23.11 -24.81
N LEU A 183 23.73 -22.17 -23.87
CA LEU A 183 24.80 -22.13 -22.85
C LEU A 183 24.66 -23.31 -21.89
N SER A 184 25.80 -23.93 -21.55
CA SER A 184 25.85 -24.95 -20.51
C SER A 184 25.62 -24.31 -19.13
N ILE A 185 25.13 -25.09 -18.17
CA ILE A 185 24.93 -24.64 -16.78
C ILE A 185 26.24 -24.11 -16.19
N ALA A 186 27.37 -24.75 -16.47
CA ALA A 186 28.69 -24.31 -16.03
C ALA A 186 29.04 -22.91 -16.57
N LYS A 187 28.88 -22.67 -17.88
CA LYS A 187 29.14 -21.35 -18.48
C LYS A 187 28.22 -20.28 -17.90
N MET A 188 26.95 -20.61 -17.65
CA MET A 188 26.02 -19.68 -17.01
C MET A 188 26.44 -19.30 -15.59
N ARG A 189 26.92 -20.27 -14.79
CA ARG A 189 27.41 -19.99 -13.43
C ARG A 189 28.63 -19.08 -13.45
N THR A 190 29.60 -19.33 -14.33
CA THR A 190 30.78 -18.46 -14.49
C THR A 190 30.36 -17.04 -14.84
N LEU A 191 29.48 -16.88 -15.83
CA LEU A 191 28.97 -15.56 -16.21
C LEU A 191 28.26 -14.85 -15.06
N LEU A 192 27.44 -15.57 -14.30
CA LEU A 192 26.70 -14.98 -13.19
C LEU A 192 27.64 -14.51 -12.05
N VAL A 193 28.74 -15.23 -11.81
CA VAL A 193 29.80 -14.82 -10.87
C VAL A 193 30.48 -13.55 -11.37
N ASP A 194 30.88 -13.51 -12.64
CA ASP A 194 31.54 -12.35 -13.24
C ASP A 194 30.64 -11.10 -13.23
N GLU A 195 29.36 -11.25 -13.56
CA GLU A 195 28.35 -10.20 -13.48
C GLU A 195 28.17 -9.67 -12.07
N THR A 196 28.06 -10.58 -11.11
CA THR A 196 27.92 -10.21 -9.70
C THR A 196 29.16 -9.46 -9.20
N LYS A 197 30.36 -9.87 -9.61
CA LYS A 197 31.63 -9.20 -9.27
C LYS A 197 31.70 -7.81 -9.89
N ALA A 198 31.36 -7.68 -11.18
CA ALA A 198 31.38 -6.40 -11.90
C ALA A 198 30.36 -5.41 -11.29
N LEU A 199 29.14 -5.87 -11.00
CA LEU A 199 28.11 -5.07 -10.33
C LEU A 199 28.57 -4.63 -8.94
N ARG A 200 29.13 -5.52 -8.13
CA ARG A 200 29.67 -5.19 -6.79
C ARG A 200 30.74 -4.10 -6.87
N ALA A 201 31.67 -4.20 -7.82
CA ALA A 201 32.70 -3.19 -8.04
C ALA A 201 32.09 -1.83 -8.42
N GLN A 202 31.13 -1.81 -9.36
CA GLN A 202 30.45 -0.59 -9.77
C GLN A 202 29.66 0.07 -8.63
N LEU A 203 28.96 -0.72 -7.83
CA LEU A 203 28.20 -0.19 -6.67
C LEU A 203 29.13 0.29 -5.56
N ARG A 204 30.30 -0.35 -5.36
CA ARG A 204 31.32 0.15 -4.44
C ARG A 204 31.86 1.50 -4.89
N ALA A 205 32.26 1.62 -6.16
CA ALA A 205 32.74 2.89 -6.72
C ALA A 205 31.68 4.01 -6.65
N ALA A 206 30.40 3.65 -6.71
CA ALA A 206 29.29 4.60 -6.56
C ALA A 206 28.92 4.92 -5.10
N GLY A 207 29.55 4.29 -4.10
CA GLY A 207 29.21 4.43 -2.67
C GLY A 207 27.85 3.81 -2.29
N LEU A 208 27.35 2.87 -3.09
CA LEU A 208 26.02 2.28 -2.96
C LEU A 208 26.03 0.88 -2.35
N LEU A 209 27.20 0.23 -2.30
CA LEU A 209 27.32 -1.17 -1.87
C LEU A 209 26.81 -1.41 -0.44
N GLY A 210 26.99 -0.46 0.47
CA GLY A 210 26.53 -0.58 1.86
C GLY A 210 25.00 -0.60 2.04
N LYS A 211 24.24 -0.26 1.00
CA LYS A 211 22.77 -0.26 1.01
C LYS A 211 22.16 -1.45 0.27
N VAL A 212 22.97 -2.40 -0.18
CA VAL A 212 22.49 -3.48 -1.04
C VAL A 212 22.97 -4.85 -0.59
N THR A 213 22.03 -5.79 -0.54
CA THR A 213 22.32 -7.21 -0.51
C THR A 213 22.21 -7.74 -1.93
N ILE A 214 23.28 -8.31 -2.47
CA ILE A 214 23.29 -8.82 -3.85
C ILE A 214 23.17 -10.34 -3.81
N VAL A 215 22.11 -10.83 -4.43
CA VAL A 215 21.82 -12.26 -4.63
C VAL A 215 21.87 -12.55 -6.12
N SER A 216 22.21 -13.77 -6.49
CA SER A 216 22.28 -14.21 -7.88
C SER A 216 21.45 -15.46 -8.08
N ASP A 217 20.71 -15.54 -9.18
CA ASP A 217 19.83 -16.67 -9.48
C ASP A 217 19.84 -17.04 -10.98
N ILE A 218 19.75 -18.33 -11.28
CA ILE A 218 19.60 -18.83 -12.65
C ILE A 218 18.12 -19.13 -12.86
N MET A 219 17.50 -18.37 -13.75
CA MET A 219 16.08 -18.56 -14.05
C MET A 219 15.86 -19.82 -14.89
N PRO A 220 14.71 -20.50 -14.73
CA PRO A 220 14.31 -21.58 -15.63
C PRO A 220 14.25 -21.08 -17.09
N PRO A 221 14.41 -21.99 -18.06
CA PRO A 221 14.41 -21.62 -19.47
C PRO A 221 13.06 -21.00 -19.86
N ASN A 222 13.09 -19.86 -20.56
CA ASN A 222 11.92 -19.31 -21.21
C ASN A 222 11.93 -19.70 -22.69
N SER A 223 10.96 -20.53 -23.11
CA SER A 223 10.82 -21.01 -24.49
C SER A 223 10.56 -19.90 -25.51
N LYS A 224 10.05 -18.74 -25.06
CA LYS A 224 9.77 -17.57 -25.92
C LYS A 224 10.98 -16.64 -26.07
N ALA A 225 12.02 -16.79 -25.25
CA ALA A 225 13.17 -15.90 -25.25
C ALA A 225 14.33 -16.50 -26.08
N LYS A 226 14.70 -15.82 -27.17
CA LYS A 226 15.71 -16.29 -28.11
C LYS A 226 17.17 -15.95 -27.75
N ARG A 227 17.37 -15.16 -26.68
CA ARG A 227 18.68 -14.60 -26.29
C ARG A 227 18.90 -14.73 -24.79
N PRO A 228 20.10 -15.05 -24.31
CA PRO A 228 20.39 -14.94 -22.89
C PRO A 228 20.22 -13.49 -22.43
N SER A 229 19.71 -13.30 -21.23
CA SER A 229 19.50 -11.97 -20.65
C SER A 229 19.87 -11.98 -19.18
N VAL A 230 20.56 -10.92 -18.75
CA VAL A 230 20.78 -10.64 -17.34
C VAL A 230 19.82 -9.54 -16.91
N ILE A 231 19.00 -9.84 -15.91
CA ILE A 231 17.99 -8.94 -15.37
C ILE A 231 18.35 -8.64 -13.93
N LEU A 232 18.48 -7.37 -13.60
CA LEU A 232 18.62 -6.90 -12.24
C LEU A 232 17.23 -6.59 -11.70
N VAL A 233 16.82 -7.31 -10.67
CA VAL A 233 15.58 -7.04 -9.94
C VAL A 233 15.93 -6.48 -8.58
N ALA A 234 15.56 -5.24 -8.31
CA ALA A 234 15.75 -4.60 -7.02
C ALA A 234 14.43 -4.55 -6.26
N ARG A 235 14.43 -5.08 -5.03
CA ARG A 235 13.29 -5.11 -4.11
C ARG A 235 13.75 -4.70 -2.72
N ARG A 236 12.85 -4.18 -1.92
CA ARG A 236 13.10 -4.04 -0.48
C ARG A 236 13.26 -5.45 0.14
N PRO A 237 14.14 -5.65 1.14
CA PRO A 237 14.24 -6.91 1.88
C PRO A 237 12.91 -7.34 2.48
#